data_AF-A0A6S6TCT8-F1
#
_entry.id   AF-A0A6S6TCT8-F1
#
_cell.length_a   1.000
_cell.length_b   1.000
_cell.length_c   1.000
_cell.angle_alpha   90.00
_cell.angle_beta   90.00
_cell.angle_gamma   90.00
#
_symmetry.space_group_name_H-M   'P 1'
#
loop_
_entity.id
_entity.type
_entity.pdbx_description
1 polymer ?
#
loop_
_entity_poly.entity_id
_entity_poly.type
_entity_poly.pdbx_seq_one_letter_code
_entity_poly.pdbx_strand_id
1 'polypeptide(L)'
;MQEENRRLIDEALDFEPVKNTFRLAREFIVLNKNFTFMAMGIFIVLNLFGMIPVIAFIFTVLAAVFGIVIQMQVGRTFYGTDNIETYVDEINNSRVDEVVKRYAQTAFGVYLGWALLIILILFILGFIAATTGVVKENMSENDVIMAFAGFGLPLILVALIFSYVQPLVHSNIVLSNSFREGLKAVFTVFSKDVWLSALQKSYFSYIAKVGLLTMALIFLAGLIVALLSTIPVIGGFAMIFIFVMLYFLMVLMSITSMMARRIVEE
;
A
#
# COMPACT_ATOMS: atom_id res chain seq x y z
N MET A 1 -28.25 -29.39 -10.61
CA MET A 1 -28.00 -28.01 -10.17
C MET A 1 -26.50 -27.82 -10.29
N GLN A 2 -26.03 -27.02 -11.24
CA GLN A 2 -24.63 -26.62 -11.29
C GLN A 2 -24.43 -25.65 -10.13
N GLU A 3 -23.61 -26.00 -9.15
CA GLU A 3 -23.08 -25.02 -8.21
C GLU A 3 -22.35 -23.98 -9.07
N GLU A 4 -22.88 -22.76 -9.13
CA GLU A 4 -22.11 -21.63 -9.64
C GLU A 4 -20.85 -21.56 -8.77
N ASN A 5 -19.71 -21.92 -9.36
CA ASN A 5 -18.41 -21.79 -8.73
C ASN A 5 -18.10 -20.29 -8.63
N ARG A 6 -18.71 -19.63 -7.64
CA ARG A 6 -18.56 -18.20 -7.37
C ARG A 6 -17.17 -17.99 -6.78
N ARG A 7 -16.40 -17.07 -7.38
CA ARG A 7 -15.06 -16.76 -6.90
C ARG A 7 -15.14 -16.14 -5.51
N LEU A 8 -14.14 -16.39 -4.66
CA LEU A 8 -14.07 -15.80 -3.31
C LEU A 8 -14.28 -14.28 -3.30
N ILE A 9 -13.76 -13.58 -4.31
CA ILE A 9 -13.91 -12.14 -4.44
C ILE A 9 -15.36 -11.71 -4.72
N ASP A 10 -16.13 -12.52 -5.46
CA ASP A 10 -17.55 -12.26 -5.73
C ASP A 10 -18.37 -12.47 -4.45
N GLU A 11 -18.10 -13.54 -3.73
CA GLU A 11 -18.71 -13.80 -2.42
C GLU A 11 -18.40 -12.69 -1.40
N ALA A 12 -17.16 -12.18 -1.43
CA ALA A 12 -16.73 -11.11 -0.54
C ALA A 12 -17.43 -9.78 -0.84
N LEU A 13 -17.84 -9.54 -2.09
CA LEU A 13 -18.53 -8.34 -2.54
C LEU A 13 -20.04 -8.38 -2.32
N ASP A 14 -20.66 -9.55 -2.37
CA ASP A 14 -22.12 -9.68 -2.25
C ASP A 14 -22.67 -9.28 -0.87
N PHE A 15 -21.88 -9.44 0.19
CA PHE A 15 -22.34 -9.17 1.56
C PHE A 15 -21.32 -8.35 2.35
N GLU A 16 -21.66 -7.12 2.73
CA GLU A 16 -20.80 -6.23 3.53
C GLU A 16 -19.33 -6.10 3.03
N PRO A 17 -19.07 -5.60 1.79
CA PRO A 17 -17.73 -5.53 1.18
C PRO A 17 -16.63 -4.99 2.08
N VAL A 18 -16.96 -3.92 2.81
CA VAL A 18 -16.04 -3.23 3.72
C VAL A 18 -15.62 -4.16 4.86
N LYS A 19 -16.57 -4.80 5.53
CA LYS A 19 -16.30 -5.70 6.65
C LYS A 19 -15.52 -6.94 6.18
N ASN A 20 -15.88 -7.49 5.01
CA ASN A 20 -15.16 -8.61 4.43
C ASN A 20 -13.71 -8.27 4.10
N THR A 21 -13.44 -7.05 3.61
CA THR A 21 -12.05 -6.59 3.38
C THR A 21 -11.19 -6.69 4.63
N PHE A 22 -11.69 -6.20 5.79
CA PHE A 22 -10.97 -6.29 7.07
C PHE A 22 -10.92 -7.73 7.61
N ARG A 23 -12.00 -8.50 7.46
CA ARG A 23 -12.06 -9.91 7.88
C ARG A 23 -11.02 -10.74 7.15
N LEU A 24 -10.96 -10.64 5.82
CA LEU A 24 -10.02 -11.40 4.99
C LEU A 24 -8.57 -10.97 5.24
N ALA A 25 -8.32 -9.69 5.49
CA ALA A 25 -6.99 -9.20 5.89
C ALA A 25 -6.55 -9.82 7.22
N ARG A 26 -7.46 -9.90 8.20
CA ARG A 26 -7.20 -10.56 9.47
C ARG A 26 -7.02 -12.08 9.30
N GLU A 27 -7.86 -12.73 8.51
CA GLU A 27 -7.79 -14.17 8.26
C GLU A 27 -6.46 -14.55 7.62
N PHE A 28 -5.96 -13.78 6.65
CA PHE A 28 -4.63 -13.98 6.07
C PHE A 28 -3.52 -14.05 7.14
N ILE A 29 -3.55 -13.11 8.09
CA ILE A 29 -2.56 -12.98 9.17
C ILE A 29 -2.70 -14.12 10.20
N VAL A 30 -3.95 -14.47 10.54
CA VAL A 30 -4.24 -15.45 11.59
C VAL A 30 -4.02 -16.88 11.12
N LEU A 31 -4.30 -17.17 9.85
CA LEU A 31 -4.22 -18.53 9.30
C LEU A 31 -2.78 -18.91 8.96
N ASN A 32 -2.03 -18.06 8.24
CA ASN A 32 -0.61 -18.33 8.01
C ASN A 32 0.29 -17.55 8.97
N LYS A 33 0.30 -18.01 10.23
CA LYS A 33 1.15 -17.46 11.29
C LYS A 33 2.64 -17.58 10.95
N ASN A 34 3.08 -18.72 10.42
CA ASN A 34 4.49 -18.97 10.14
C ASN A 34 5.04 -18.01 9.09
N PHE A 35 4.36 -17.87 7.95
CA PHE A 35 4.70 -16.88 6.94
C PHE A 35 4.61 -15.47 7.49
N THR A 36 3.53 -15.14 8.21
CA THR A 36 3.32 -13.80 8.74
C THR A 36 4.42 -13.40 9.72
N PHE A 37 4.79 -14.25 10.67
CA PHE A 37 5.87 -13.98 11.62
C PHE A 37 7.23 -13.88 10.93
N MET A 38 7.50 -14.76 9.95
CA MET A 38 8.75 -14.72 9.20
C MET A 38 8.85 -13.45 8.33
N ALA A 39 7.80 -13.12 7.59
CA ALA A 39 7.73 -11.92 6.77
C ALA A 39 7.83 -10.65 7.61
N MET A 40 7.14 -10.60 8.74
CA MET A 40 7.21 -9.48 9.67
C MET A 40 8.60 -9.35 10.31
N GLY A 41 9.23 -10.46 10.69
CA GLY A 41 10.61 -10.46 11.19
C GLY A 41 11.59 -9.92 10.15
N ILE A 42 11.51 -10.38 8.89
CA ILE A 42 12.33 -9.86 7.79
C ILE A 42 12.05 -8.37 7.59
N PHE A 43 10.78 -7.95 7.55
CA PHE A 43 10.40 -6.56 7.34
C PHE A 43 10.93 -5.65 8.44
N ILE A 44 10.83 -6.05 9.72
CA ILE A 44 11.39 -5.31 10.85
C ILE A 44 12.91 -5.19 10.71
N VAL A 45 13.60 -6.32 10.45
CA VAL A 45 15.07 -6.33 10.31
C VAL A 45 15.52 -5.41 9.17
N LEU A 46 14.87 -5.47 8.01
CA LEU A 46 15.18 -4.61 6.88
C LEU A 46 14.98 -3.13 7.22
N ASN A 47 13.87 -2.77 7.89
CA ASN A 47 13.63 -1.38 8.28
C ASN A 47 14.62 -0.89 9.36
N LEU A 48 15.00 -1.73 10.32
CA LEU A 48 16.00 -1.36 11.34
C LEU A 48 17.38 -1.13 10.73
N PHE A 49 17.84 -1.99 9.82
CA PHE A 49 19.08 -1.74 9.06
C PHE A 49 18.97 -0.51 8.15
N GLY A 50 17.76 -0.20 7.66
CA GLY A 50 17.44 1.03 6.95
C GLY A 50 17.70 2.31 7.74
N MET A 51 17.78 2.24 9.08
CA MET A 51 18.10 3.38 9.93
C MET A 51 19.61 3.68 10.01
N ILE A 52 20.48 2.78 9.54
CA ILE A 52 21.93 2.94 9.59
C ILE A 52 22.42 3.71 8.36
N PRO A 53 22.92 4.96 8.47
CA PRO A 53 23.15 5.85 7.32
C PRO A 53 23.97 5.26 6.16
N VAL A 54 25.00 4.47 6.48
CA VAL A 54 25.93 3.89 5.48
C VAL A 54 25.24 2.88 4.55
N ILE A 55 24.25 2.16 5.06
CA ILE A 55 23.55 1.08 4.33
C ILE A 55 22.05 1.36 4.16
N ALA A 56 21.57 2.50 4.70
CA ALA A 56 20.17 2.89 4.78
C ALA A 56 19.45 2.75 3.44
N PHE A 57 20.06 3.27 2.37
CA PHE A 57 19.48 3.25 1.04
C PHE A 57 19.18 1.83 0.56
N ILE A 58 20.15 0.92 0.67
CA ILE A 58 20.02 -0.47 0.20
C ILE A 58 18.91 -1.18 0.97
N PHE A 59 18.92 -1.07 2.31
CA PHE A 59 17.94 -1.75 3.15
C PHE A 59 16.53 -1.14 3.02
N THR A 60 16.42 0.16 2.77
CA THR A 60 15.13 0.81 2.49
C THR A 60 14.54 0.32 1.16
N VAL A 61 15.38 0.20 0.11
CA VAL A 61 14.97 -0.37 -1.17
C VAL A 61 14.50 -1.81 -0.98
N LEU A 62 15.28 -2.64 -0.28
CA LEU A 62 14.93 -4.03 -0.02
C LEU A 62 13.65 -4.16 0.82
N ALA A 63 13.45 -3.31 1.83
CA ALA A 63 12.23 -3.28 2.63
C ALA A 63 11.00 -2.95 1.78
N ALA A 64 11.11 -1.95 0.90
CA ALA A 64 10.02 -1.55 0.00
C ALA A 64 9.68 -2.65 -1.01
N VAL A 65 10.70 -3.25 -1.65
CA VAL A 65 10.54 -4.38 -2.57
C VAL A 65 9.91 -5.57 -1.87
N PHE A 66 10.38 -5.90 -0.66
CA PHE A 66 9.81 -6.99 0.14
C PHE A 66 8.34 -6.73 0.50
N GLY A 67 7.99 -5.50 0.90
CA GLY A 67 6.60 -5.10 1.12
C GLY A 67 5.71 -5.32 -0.10
N ILE A 68 6.18 -4.90 -1.28
CA ILE A 68 5.46 -5.11 -2.56
C ILE A 68 5.31 -6.60 -2.88
N VAL A 69 6.33 -7.43 -2.62
CA VAL A 69 6.26 -8.89 -2.80
C VAL A 69 5.15 -9.49 -1.94
N ILE A 70 5.03 -9.10 -0.67
CA ILE A 70 3.95 -9.55 0.21
C ILE A 70 2.60 -9.10 -0.31
N GLN A 71 2.47 -7.84 -0.73
CA GLN A 71 1.24 -7.30 -1.31
C GLN A 71 0.82 -8.07 -2.58
N MET A 72 1.78 -8.41 -3.45
CA MET A 72 1.53 -9.24 -4.64
C MET A 72 1.01 -10.63 -4.26
N GLN A 73 1.63 -11.29 -3.27
CA GLN A 73 1.18 -12.61 -2.83
C GLN A 73 -0.24 -12.55 -2.26
N VAL A 74 -0.50 -11.63 -1.33
CA VAL A 74 -1.83 -11.46 -0.71
C VAL A 74 -2.90 -11.23 -1.77
N GLY A 75 -2.66 -10.26 -2.66
CA GLY A 75 -3.68 -9.82 -3.61
C GLY A 75 -3.91 -10.84 -4.73
N ARG A 76 -2.87 -11.51 -5.22
CA ARG A 76 -3.01 -12.57 -6.22
C ARG A 76 -3.70 -13.81 -5.66
N THR A 77 -3.35 -14.21 -4.44
CA THR A 77 -4.03 -15.32 -3.76
C THR A 77 -5.51 -14.99 -3.61
N PHE A 78 -5.84 -13.82 -3.06
CA PHE A 78 -7.23 -13.41 -2.88
C PHE A 78 -8.02 -13.28 -4.18
N TYR A 79 -7.45 -12.66 -5.22
CA TYR A 79 -8.13 -12.48 -6.50
C TYR A 79 -8.21 -13.79 -7.30
N GLY A 80 -7.21 -14.66 -7.20
CA GLY A 80 -7.08 -15.86 -8.02
C GLY A 80 -7.81 -17.09 -7.49
N THR A 81 -8.16 -17.13 -6.20
CA THR A 81 -8.78 -18.31 -5.59
C THR A 81 -10.27 -18.41 -5.87
N ASP A 82 -10.71 -19.62 -6.24
CA ASP A 82 -12.12 -19.90 -6.55
C ASP A 82 -12.99 -19.89 -5.29
N ASN A 83 -12.50 -20.38 -4.15
CA ASN A 83 -13.28 -20.44 -2.91
C ASN A 83 -12.41 -20.24 -1.67
N ILE A 84 -13.07 -20.12 -0.51
CA ILE A 84 -12.39 -19.92 0.77
C ILE A 84 -11.46 -21.09 1.13
N GLU A 85 -11.81 -22.33 0.80
CA GLU A 85 -10.99 -23.51 1.10
C GLU A 85 -9.65 -23.45 0.36
N THR A 86 -9.69 -23.18 -0.94
CA THR A 86 -8.51 -23.01 -1.79
C THR A 86 -7.67 -21.82 -1.33
N TYR A 87 -8.30 -20.73 -0.92
CA TYR A 87 -7.62 -19.57 -0.35
C TYR A 87 -6.89 -19.91 0.95
N VAL A 88 -7.53 -20.66 1.85
CA VAL A 88 -6.91 -21.12 3.10
C VAL A 88 -5.74 -22.06 2.81
N ASP A 89 -5.88 -22.97 1.85
CA ASP A 89 -4.82 -23.92 1.48
C ASP A 89 -3.62 -23.23 0.84
N GLU A 90 -3.84 -22.31 -0.12
CA GLU A 90 -2.75 -21.53 -0.72
C GLU A 90 -2.05 -20.67 0.33
N ILE A 91 -2.81 -20.06 1.24
CA ILE A 91 -2.27 -19.28 2.35
C ILE A 91 -1.43 -20.18 3.24
N ASN A 92 -1.95 -21.28 3.77
CA ASN A 92 -1.23 -22.14 4.71
C ASN A 92 0.07 -22.73 4.14
N ASN A 93 0.09 -23.02 2.83
CA ASN A 93 1.26 -23.58 2.16
C ASN A 93 2.23 -22.51 1.63
N SER A 94 1.91 -21.22 1.76
CA SER A 94 2.79 -20.14 1.30
C SER A 94 4.07 -20.05 2.13
N ARG A 95 5.22 -20.06 1.45
CA ARG A 95 6.54 -19.86 2.04
C ARG A 95 7.20 -18.58 1.57
N VAL A 96 7.84 -17.85 2.49
CA VAL A 96 8.45 -16.54 2.19
C VAL A 96 9.52 -16.65 1.09
N ASP A 97 10.34 -17.69 1.11
CA ASP A 97 11.42 -17.85 0.13
C ASP A 97 10.90 -18.10 -1.29
N GLU A 98 9.83 -18.87 -1.44
CA GLU A 98 9.18 -19.13 -2.73
C GLU A 98 8.46 -17.87 -3.24
N VAL A 99 7.79 -17.14 -2.35
CA VAL A 99 7.09 -15.89 -2.66
C VAL A 99 8.08 -14.82 -3.13
N VAL A 100 9.22 -14.67 -2.45
CA VAL A 100 10.30 -13.76 -2.87
C VAL A 100 10.85 -14.17 -4.24
N LYS A 101 11.17 -15.46 -4.45
CA LYS A 101 11.65 -15.93 -5.76
C LYS A 101 10.65 -15.64 -6.88
N ARG A 102 9.35 -15.78 -6.61
CA ARG A 102 8.28 -15.60 -7.60
C ARG A 102 8.07 -14.14 -7.98
N TYR A 103 8.11 -13.20 -7.02
CA TYR A 103 7.68 -11.82 -7.26
C TYR A 103 8.76 -10.76 -7.14
N ALA A 104 9.96 -11.06 -6.62
CA ALA A 104 10.98 -10.04 -6.39
C ALA A 104 11.32 -9.23 -7.65
N GLN A 105 11.50 -9.90 -8.80
CA GLN A 105 11.80 -9.23 -10.06
C GLN A 105 10.72 -8.22 -10.45
N THR A 106 9.45 -8.61 -10.37
CA THR A 106 8.32 -7.72 -10.66
C THR A 106 8.26 -6.58 -9.65
N ALA A 107 8.43 -6.87 -8.36
CA ALA A 107 8.43 -5.88 -7.29
C ALA A 107 9.56 -4.83 -7.44
N PHE A 108 10.74 -5.21 -7.93
CA PHE A 108 11.79 -4.26 -8.30
C PHE A 108 11.36 -3.33 -9.44
N GLY A 109 10.63 -3.85 -10.44
CA GLY A 109 10.07 -3.03 -11.52
C GLY A 109 9.09 -1.98 -10.99
N VAL A 110 8.20 -2.41 -10.08
CA VAL A 110 7.24 -1.53 -9.39
C VAL A 110 7.96 -0.47 -8.55
N TYR A 111 8.95 -0.88 -7.75
CA TYR A 111 9.76 0.05 -6.95
C TYR A 111 10.42 1.11 -7.84
N LEU A 112 11.04 0.69 -8.95
CA LEU A 112 11.65 1.62 -9.90
C LEU A 112 10.62 2.56 -10.53
N GLY A 113 9.42 2.06 -10.86
CA GLY A 113 8.31 2.88 -11.35
C GLY A 113 7.93 3.99 -10.36
N TRP A 114 7.77 3.64 -9.07
CA TRP A 114 7.49 4.63 -8.02
C TRP A 114 8.65 5.61 -7.81
N ALA A 115 9.89 5.12 -7.82
CA ALA A 115 11.07 5.97 -7.69
C ALA A 115 11.15 7.00 -8.84
N LEU A 116 10.94 6.56 -10.09
CA LEU A 116 10.90 7.45 -11.25
C LEU A 116 9.76 8.46 -11.16
N LEU A 117 8.57 8.03 -10.72
CA LEU A 117 7.43 8.91 -10.53
C LEU A 117 7.71 9.98 -9.45
N ILE A 118 8.30 9.59 -8.33
CA ILE A 118 8.67 10.50 -7.24
C ILE A 118 9.73 11.49 -7.73
N ILE A 119 10.78 11.02 -8.43
CA ILE A 119 11.81 11.90 -8.99
C ILE A 119 11.19 12.90 -9.97
N LEU A 120 10.28 12.45 -10.84
CA LEU A 120 9.58 13.32 -11.79
C LEU A 120 8.74 14.37 -11.05
N ILE A 121 7.98 13.98 -10.03
CA ILE A 121 7.20 14.91 -9.21
C ILE A 121 8.14 15.91 -8.53
N LEU A 122 9.18 15.45 -7.83
CA LEU A 122 10.15 16.33 -7.16
C LEU A 122 10.82 17.30 -8.13
N PHE A 123 11.14 16.85 -9.34
CA PHE A 123 11.71 17.70 -10.38
C PHE A 123 10.72 18.79 -10.83
N ILE A 124 9.46 18.43 -11.11
CA ILE A 124 8.41 19.38 -11.48
C ILE A 124 8.19 20.39 -10.35
N LEU A 125 8.10 19.93 -9.10
CA LEU A 125 7.91 20.80 -7.95
C LEU A 125 9.11 21.72 -7.70
N GLY A 126 10.33 21.20 -7.83
CA GLY A 126 11.54 22.00 -7.73
C GLY A 126 11.61 23.07 -8.81
N PHE A 127 11.22 22.73 -10.04
CA PHE A 127 11.17 23.68 -11.15
C PHE A 127 10.13 24.80 -10.91
N ILE A 128 8.92 24.43 -10.47
CA ILE A 128 7.87 25.41 -10.14
C ILE A 128 8.30 26.30 -8.97
N ALA A 129 8.88 25.71 -7.91
CA ALA A 129 9.35 26.46 -6.75
C ALA A 129 10.47 27.45 -7.11
N ALA A 130 11.40 27.05 -7.98
CA ALA A 130 12.48 27.91 -8.46
C ALA A 130 11.96 29.05 -9.35
N THR A 131 11.02 28.76 -10.26
CA THR A 131 10.49 29.76 -11.22
C THR A 131 9.52 30.76 -10.59
N THR A 132 8.82 30.39 -9.53
CA THR A 132 7.87 31.27 -8.83
C THR A 132 8.52 32.15 -7.75
N GLY A 133 9.81 31.96 -7.45
CA GLY A 133 10.52 32.74 -6.44
C GLY A 133 10.04 32.49 -5.01
N VAL A 134 9.30 31.41 -4.80
CA VAL A 134 8.75 31.02 -3.48
C VAL A 134 9.86 30.51 -2.55
N VAL A 135 10.88 29.85 -3.10
CA VAL A 135 12.06 29.44 -2.35
C VAL A 135 13.10 30.55 -2.47
N LYS A 136 13.44 31.18 -1.35
CA LYS A 136 14.45 32.24 -1.24
C LYS A 136 15.61 31.74 -0.37
N GLU A 137 16.82 32.24 -0.60
CA GLU A 137 18.02 31.83 0.17
C GLU A 137 17.89 32.12 1.68
N ASN A 138 17.10 33.12 2.08
CA ASN A 138 16.88 33.49 3.49
C ASN A 138 15.38 33.53 3.80
N MET A 139 14.70 32.39 3.82
CA MET A 139 13.30 32.32 4.23
C MET A 139 13.17 32.47 5.75
N SER A 140 12.36 33.43 6.17
CA SER A 140 11.87 33.48 7.55
C SER A 140 10.84 32.38 7.80
N GLU A 141 10.52 32.07 9.06
CA GLU A 141 9.46 31.10 9.41
C GLU A 141 8.10 31.47 8.77
N ASN A 142 7.79 32.78 8.69
CA ASN A 142 6.60 33.28 8.00
C ASN A 142 6.63 33.02 6.48
N ASP A 143 7.80 33.10 5.85
CA ASP A 143 7.96 32.77 4.43
C ASP A 143 7.75 31.27 4.18
N VAL A 144 8.17 30.41 5.11
CA VAL A 144 7.95 28.96 5.04
C VAL A 144 6.46 28.64 5.15
N ILE A 145 5.74 29.27 6.08
CA ILE A 145 4.29 29.08 6.23
C ILE A 145 3.55 29.59 4.98
N MET A 146 3.95 30.75 4.44
CA MET A 146 3.37 31.26 3.19
C MET A 146 3.68 30.36 1.98
N ALA A 147 4.89 29.81 1.88
CA ALA A 147 5.25 28.84 0.85
C ALA A 147 4.46 27.53 0.99
N PHE A 148 4.25 27.05 2.21
CA PHE A 148 3.40 25.89 2.47
C PHE A 148 1.94 26.17 2.11
N ALA A 149 1.39 27.33 2.49
CA ALA A 149 0.02 27.70 2.13
C ALA A 149 -0.16 27.85 0.60
N GLY A 150 0.82 28.45 -0.08
CA GLY A 150 0.79 28.69 -1.52
C GLY A 150 1.07 27.46 -2.38
N PHE A 151 1.90 26.53 -1.91
CA PHE A 151 2.33 25.36 -2.68
C PHE A 151 2.12 24.02 -1.97
N GLY A 152 2.42 23.94 -0.68
CA GLY A 152 2.25 22.72 0.13
C GLY A 152 0.79 22.25 0.23
N LEU A 153 -0.16 23.16 0.46
CA LEU A 153 -1.58 22.82 0.59
C LEU A 153 -2.20 22.34 -0.73
N PRO A 154 -1.98 23.01 -1.88
CA PRO A 154 -2.33 22.44 -3.19
C PRO A 154 -1.71 21.06 -3.44
N LEU A 155 -0.46 20.84 -3.02
CA LEU A 155 0.19 19.53 -3.17
C LEU A 155 -0.48 18.43 -2.37
N ILE A 156 -0.90 18.72 -1.14
CA ILE A 156 -1.66 17.78 -0.31
C ILE A 156 -3.00 17.46 -0.98
N LEU A 157 -3.69 18.45 -1.55
CA LEU A 157 -4.93 18.23 -2.29
C LEU A 157 -4.71 17.34 -3.52
N VAL A 158 -3.64 17.58 -4.27
CA VAL A 158 -3.26 16.73 -5.41
C VAL A 158 -2.93 15.31 -4.95
N ALA A 159 -2.18 15.15 -3.87
CA ALA A 159 -1.86 13.84 -3.30
C ALA A 159 -3.11 13.09 -2.82
N LEU A 160 -4.09 13.79 -2.25
CA LEU A 160 -5.40 13.22 -1.88
C LEU A 160 -6.21 12.77 -3.11
N ILE A 161 -6.16 13.54 -4.19
CA ILE A 161 -6.81 13.16 -5.46
C ILE A 161 -6.13 11.91 -6.04
N PHE A 162 -4.80 11.82 -6.00
CA PHE A 162 -4.09 10.63 -6.46
C PHE A 162 -4.30 9.42 -5.54
N SER A 163 -4.43 9.62 -4.22
CA SER A 163 -4.67 8.52 -3.27
C SER A 163 -6.03 7.86 -3.50
N TYR A 164 -7.02 8.60 -4.01
CA TYR A 164 -8.32 8.04 -4.40
C TYR A 164 -8.23 7.02 -5.55
N VAL A 165 -7.32 7.24 -6.50
CA VAL A 165 -7.13 6.36 -7.67
C VAL A 165 -6.13 5.23 -7.38
N GLN A 166 -5.31 5.42 -6.34
CA GLN A 166 -4.24 4.51 -5.97
C GLN A 166 -4.66 3.04 -5.84
N PRO A 167 -5.84 2.66 -5.29
CA PRO A 167 -6.25 1.26 -5.20
C PRO A 167 -6.33 0.55 -6.57
N LEU A 168 -6.80 1.24 -7.61
CA LEU A 168 -6.84 0.66 -8.97
C LEU A 168 -5.44 0.53 -9.56
N VAL A 169 -4.56 1.53 -9.36
CA VAL A 169 -3.16 1.47 -9.78
C VAL A 169 -2.44 0.32 -9.06
N HIS A 170 -2.69 0.18 -7.76
CA HIS A 170 -2.15 -0.90 -6.95
C HIS A 170 -2.67 -2.26 -7.41
N SER A 171 -3.91 -2.34 -7.88
CA SER A 171 -4.43 -3.58 -8.45
C SER A 171 -3.66 -4.03 -9.70
N ASN A 172 -3.30 -3.08 -10.58
CA ASN A 172 -2.47 -3.35 -11.75
C ASN A 172 -1.04 -3.77 -11.36
N ILE A 173 -0.50 -3.17 -10.30
CA ILE A 173 0.79 -3.55 -9.71
C ILE A 173 0.74 -5.00 -9.24
N VAL A 174 -0.25 -5.37 -8.43
CA VAL A 174 -0.39 -6.72 -7.87
C VAL A 174 -0.47 -7.78 -8.96
N LEU A 175 -1.20 -7.51 -10.05
CA LEU A 175 -1.41 -8.48 -11.14
C LEU A 175 -0.31 -8.46 -12.22
N SER A 176 0.72 -7.64 -12.09
CA SER A 176 1.83 -7.56 -13.07
C SER A 176 2.79 -8.76 -12.97
N ASN A 177 3.19 -9.37 -14.10
CA ASN A 177 3.93 -10.65 -14.13
C ASN A 177 5.42 -10.52 -14.42
N SER A 178 5.90 -9.33 -14.79
CA SER A 178 7.29 -9.10 -15.14
C SER A 178 7.79 -7.75 -14.64
N PHE A 179 9.11 -7.56 -14.58
CA PHE A 179 9.73 -6.27 -14.26
C PHE A 179 9.13 -5.12 -15.08
N ARG A 180 9.02 -5.31 -16.40
CA ARG A 180 8.52 -4.28 -17.32
C ARG A 180 7.05 -3.97 -17.09
N GLU A 181 6.24 -4.98 -16.82
CA GLU A 181 4.83 -4.78 -16.48
C GLU A 181 4.67 -4.08 -15.14
N GLY A 182 5.44 -4.48 -14.11
CA GLY A 182 5.43 -3.85 -12.79
C GLY A 182 5.80 -2.37 -12.85
N LEU A 183 6.82 -2.02 -13.64
CA LEU A 183 7.20 -0.62 -13.88
C LEU A 183 6.07 0.16 -14.54
N LYS A 184 5.48 -0.38 -15.62
CA LYS A 184 4.39 0.27 -16.36
C LYS A 184 3.12 0.42 -15.52
N ALA A 185 2.85 -0.55 -14.63
CA ALA A 185 1.66 -0.56 -13.79
C ALA A 185 1.59 0.69 -12.88
N VAL A 186 2.73 1.20 -12.40
CA VAL A 186 2.77 2.44 -11.61
C VAL A 186 2.24 3.64 -12.42
N PHE A 187 2.60 3.72 -13.70
CA PHE A 187 2.20 4.82 -14.58
C PHE A 187 0.73 4.73 -15.05
N THR A 188 0.01 3.66 -14.71
CA THR A 188 -1.44 3.62 -14.98
C THR A 188 -2.21 4.67 -14.19
N VAL A 189 -1.58 5.32 -13.20
CA VAL A 189 -2.10 6.52 -12.54
C VAL A 189 -2.43 7.66 -13.53
N PHE A 190 -1.79 7.69 -14.70
CA PHE A 190 -2.07 8.65 -15.77
C PHE A 190 -3.00 8.08 -16.86
N SER A 191 -3.46 6.83 -16.73
CA SER A 191 -4.34 6.22 -17.70
C SER A 191 -5.76 6.76 -17.58
N LYS A 192 -6.33 7.21 -18.69
CA LYS A 192 -7.73 7.66 -18.77
C LYS A 192 -8.70 6.59 -18.25
N ASP A 193 -8.47 5.33 -18.59
CA ASP A 193 -9.37 4.23 -18.23
C ASP A 193 -9.42 4.02 -16.72
N VAL A 194 -8.28 4.12 -16.04
CA VAL A 194 -8.21 4.01 -14.58
C VAL A 194 -9.00 5.14 -13.90
N TRP A 195 -8.91 6.37 -14.41
CA TRP A 195 -9.70 7.49 -13.91
C TRP A 195 -11.19 7.30 -14.16
N LEU A 196 -11.59 6.84 -15.34
CA LEU A 196 -12.99 6.57 -15.65
C LEU A 196 -13.59 5.49 -14.75
N SER A 197 -12.85 4.40 -14.52
CA SER A 197 -13.24 3.36 -13.56
C SER A 197 -13.35 3.92 -12.14
N ALA A 198 -12.42 4.78 -11.72
CA ALA A 198 -12.47 5.41 -10.40
C ALA A 198 -13.67 6.35 -10.22
N LEU A 199 -14.26 6.90 -11.28
CA LEU A 199 -15.41 7.79 -11.19
C LEU A 199 -16.74 7.06 -11.00
N GLN A 200 -16.75 5.73 -11.03
CA GLN A 200 -17.95 4.95 -10.78
C GLN A 200 -18.43 5.13 -9.32
N LYS A 201 -19.76 5.27 -9.14
CA LYS A 201 -20.37 5.48 -7.82
C LYS A 201 -20.11 4.31 -6.85
N SER A 202 -20.13 3.08 -7.36
CA SER A 202 -19.87 1.85 -6.60
C SER A 202 -18.45 1.89 -6.01
N TYR A 203 -17.46 2.19 -6.84
CA TYR A 203 -16.06 2.38 -6.43
C TYR A 203 -15.91 3.50 -5.38
N PHE A 204 -16.46 4.69 -5.65
CA PHE A 204 -16.38 5.82 -4.71
C PHE A 204 -16.92 5.45 -3.33
N SER A 205 -18.11 4.83 -3.28
CA SER A 205 -18.75 4.46 -2.01
C SER A 205 -17.93 3.45 -1.23
N TYR A 206 -17.33 2.47 -1.91
CA TYR A 206 -16.47 1.48 -1.28
C TYR A 206 -15.17 2.10 -0.74
N ILE A 207 -14.42 2.81 -1.59
CA ILE A 207 -13.15 3.42 -1.21
C ILE A 207 -13.32 4.48 -0.13
N ALA A 208 -14.38 5.29 -0.16
CA ALA A 208 -14.64 6.27 0.88
C ALA A 208 -14.85 5.61 2.26
N LYS A 209 -15.63 4.51 2.32
CA LYS A 209 -15.88 3.79 3.58
C LYS A 209 -14.64 3.08 4.09
N VAL A 210 -13.92 2.36 3.22
CA VAL A 210 -12.67 1.67 3.59
C VAL A 210 -11.60 2.68 4.00
N GLY A 211 -11.47 3.78 3.26
CA GLY A 211 -10.55 4.87 3.56
C GLY A 211 -10.82 5.50 4.91
N LEU A 212 -12.09 5.81 5.22
CA LEU A 212 -12.48 6.36 6.53
C LEU A 212 -12.11 5.42 7.69
N LEU A 213 -12.40 4.12 7.56
CA LEU A 213 -12.03 3.13 8.58
C LEU A 213 -10.52 2.97 8.70
N THR A 214 -9.80 2.98 7.59
CA THR A 214 -8.33 2.89 7.58
C THR A 214 -7.71 4.11 8.23
N MET A 215 -8.23 5.32 7.97
CA MET A 215 -7.82 6.54 8.65
C MET A 215 -8.10 6.48 10.15
N ALA A 216 -9.27 5.99 10.56
CA ALA A 216 -9.60 5.80 11.97
C ALA A 216 -8.63 4.81 12.65
N LEU A 217 -8.23 3.74 11.97
CA LEU A 217 -7.22 2.80 12.47
C LEU A 217 -5.84 3.44 12.60
N ILE A 218 -5.38 4.18 11.58
CA ILE A 218 -4.12 4.94 11.60
C ILE A 218 -4.11 5.94 12.76
N PHE A 219 -5.19 6.68 12.94
CA PHE A 219 -5.35 7.61 14.05
C PHE A 219 -5.28 6.90 15.41
N LEU A 220 -6.02 5.80 15.58
CA LEU A 220 -6.03 5.02 16.82
C LEU A 220 -4.64 4.47 17.15
N ALA A 221 -3.94 3.94 16.16
CA ALA A 221 -2.59 3.44 16.38
C ALA A 221 -1.58 4.56 16.65
N GLY A 222 -1.72 5.71 15.99
CA GLY A 222 -0.93 6.91 16.29
C GLY A 222 -1.13 7.35 17.74
N LEU A 223 -2.38 7.33 18.23
CA LEU A 223 -2.69 7.59 19.64
C LEU A 223 -2.02 6.58 20.58
N ILE A 224 -2.11 5.28 20.27
CA ILE A 224 -1.44 4.23 21.06
C ILE A 224 0.07 4.46 21.09
N VAL A 225 0.70 4.73 19.95
CA VAL A 225 2.13 5.03 19.84
C VAL A 225 2.48 6.25 20.69
N ALA A 226 1.73 7.35 20.56
CA ALA A 226 1.97 8.57 21.34
C ALA A 226 1.92 8.29 22.85
N LEU A 227 0.92 7.53 23.31
CA LEU A 227 0.81 7.13 24.72
C LEU A 227 2.00 6.27 25.17
N LEU A 228 2.38 5.26 24.38
CA LEU A 228 3.51 4.38 24.69
C LEU A 228 4.86 5.12 24.68
N SER A 229 4.99 6.16 23.84
CA SER A 229 6.21 6.98 23.71
C SER A 229 6.48 7.85 24.93
N THR A 230 5.46 8.12 25.76
CA THR A 230 5.64 8.87 27.02
C THR A 230 6.36 8.07 28.10
N ILE A 231 6.56 6.75 27.90
CA ILE A 231 7.22 5.86 28.85
C ILE A 231 8.66 5.59 28.35
N PRO A 232 9.71 6.11 29.03
CA PRO A 232 11.10 6.11 28.52
C PRO A 232 11.68 4.74 28.14
N VAL A 233 11.18 3.66 28.76
CA VAL A 233 11.67 2.29 28.54
C VAL A 233 10.93 1.59 27.37
N ILE A 234 9.82 2.15 26.89
CA ILE A 234 8.89 1.49 25.95
C ILE A 234 9.12 1.93 24.49
N GLY A 235 10.01 2.89 24.22
CA GLY A 235 10.25 3.41 22.86
C GLY A 235 10.55 2.33 21.80
N GLY A 236 11.27 1.27 22.17
CA GLY A 236 11.52 0.13 21.27
C GLY A 236 10.26 -0.69 20.93
N PHE A 237 9.37 -0.88 21.91
CA PHE A 237 8.08 -1.55 21.69
C PHE A 237 7.14 -0.71 20.82
N ALA A 238 7.18 0.61 20.95
CA ALA A 238 6.42 1.51 20.09
C ALA A 238 6.85 1.40 18.61
N MET A 239 8.16 1.29 18.33
CA MET A 239 8.66 1.05 16.97
C MET A 239 8.23 -0.31 16.41
N ILE A 240 8.33 -1.38 17.21
CA ILE A 240 7.87 -2.72 16.79
C ILE A 240 6.37 -2.68 16.47
N PHE A 241 5.56 -2.03 17.31
CA PHE A 241 4.13 -1.88 17.08
C PHE A 241 3.82 -1.15 15.76
N ILE A 242 4.57 -0.10 15.42
CA ILE A 242 4.44 0.58 14.12
C ILE A 242 4.69 -0.39 12.97
N PHE A 243 5.75 -1.21 13.02
CA PHE A 243 6.03 -2.16 11.94
C PHE A 243 4.97 -3.25 11.81
N VAL A 244 4.44 -3.76 12.92
CA VAL A 244 3.31 -4.70 12.93
C VAL A 244 2.09 -4.06 12.26
N MET A 245 1.80 -2.80 12.60
CA MET A 245 0.68 -2.07 12.02
C MET A 245 0.87 -1.80 10.53
N LEU A 246 2.06 -1.38 10.10
CA LEU A 246 2.39 -1.19 8.69
C LEU A 246 2.21 -2.49 7.90
N TYR A 247 2.63 -3.62 8.46
CA TYR A 247 2.39 -4.93 7.85
C TYR A 247 0.89 -5.23 7.68
N PHE A 248 0.09 -4.99 8.72
CA PHE A 248 -1.37 -5.14 8.62
C PHE A 248 -1.96 -4.23 7.53
N LEU A 249 -1.55 -2.97 7.47
CA LEU A 249 -2.01 -2.01 6.46
C LEU A 249 -1.59 -2.42 5.04
N MET A 250 -0.41 -3.03 4.86
CA MET A 250 0.03 -3.56 3.56
C MET A 250 -0.89 -4.69 3.09
N VAL A 251 -1.24 -5.64 3.96
CA VAL A 251 -2.19 -6.72 3.64
C VAL A 251 -3.56 -6.15 3.31
N LEU A 252 -4.06 -5.22 4.13
CA LEU A 252 -5.34 -4.56 3.93
C LEU A 252 -5.41 -3.80 2.60
N MET A 253 -4.36 -3.05 2.26
CA MET A 253 -4.27 -2.31 1.00
C MET A 253 -4.36 -3.26 -0.20
N SER A 254 -3.69 -4.41 -0.14
CA SER A 254 -3.71 -5.38 -1.23
C SER A 254 -5.13 -5.94 -1.47
N ILE A 255 -5.81 -6.39 -0.41
CA ILE A 255 -7.19 -6.89 -0.51
C ILE A 255 -8.14 -5.77 -0.96
N THR A 256 -8.01 -4.57 -0.38
CA THR A 256 -8.80 -3.40 -0.77
C THR A 256 -8.67 -3.10 -2.26
N SER A 257 -7.45 -3.19 -2.80
CA SER A 257 -7.16 -2.91 -4.20
C SER A 257 -7.77 -3.97 -5.12
N MET A 258 -7.78 -5.23 -4.72
CA MET A 258 -8.43 -6.31 -5.49
C MET A 258 -9.96 -6.17 -5.47
N MET A 259 -10.56 -5.91 -4.31
CA MET A 259 -12.00 -5.65 -4.18
C MET A 259 -12.41 -4.45 -5.03
N ALA A 260 -11.66 -3.35 -4.93
CA ALA A 260 -11.89 -2.12 -5.69
C ALA A 260 -11.82 -2.35 -7.20
N ARG A 261 -10.88 -3.20 -7.66
CA ARG A 261 -10.79 -3.63 -9.06
C ARG A 261 -12.04 -4.40 -9.48
N ARG A 262 -12.46 -5.40 -8.69
CA ARG A 262 -13.61 -6.23 -9.06
C ARG A 262 -14.91 -5.43 -9.14
N ILE A 263 -15.09 -4.47 -8.24
CA ILE A 263 -16.26 -3.54 -8.25
C ILE A 263 -16.38 -2.75 -9.56
N VAL A 264 -15.27 -2.43 -10.21
CA VAL A 264 -15.29 -1.66 -11.48
C VAL A 264 -15.29 -2.55 -12.72
N GLU A 265 -15.08 -3.86 -12.55
CA GLU A 265 -15.18 -4.89 -13.61
C GLU A 265 -16.63 -5.39 -13.78
N GLU A 266 -17.52 -5.13 -12.82
CA GLU A 266 -18.98 -5.37 -12.89
C GLU A 266 -19.72 -4.30 -13.70
#